data_AF-A0AAD0NM74-F1
#
_entry.id   AF-A0AAD0NM74-F1
#
_cell.length_a   1.000
_cell.length_b   1.000
_cell.length_c   1.000
_cell.angle_alpha   90.00
_cell.angle_beta   90.00
_cell.angle_gamma   90.00
#
_symmetry.space_group_name_H-M   'P 1'
#
loop_
_entity.id
_entity.type
_entity.pdbx_description
1 polymer ?
#
loop_
_entity_poly.entity_id
_entity_poly.type
_entity_poly.pdbx_seq_one_letter_code
_entity_poly.pdbx_strand_id
1 'polypeptide(L)'
;MSWQGGGVTNDRRDLPAELEAEMARRTPYGLHPEAKTGALTELSEAAADAARNLLDKAASRLARGQDDRADRLIARVVAMPYDEHWGCWHGTAMAGQLLFDALSTIAEEWAEAQESPEDYESVYWLHEDMNWAVDVMDPDNLAVLRETLETIVADATLLGISPRESRGLAAAAERMPAPSMPKSGWTVPPDASEMRREEMIRIYLDVLVDVMRVIDTSGGPQDSK
;
A
#
# COMPACT_ATOMS: atom_id res chain seq x y z
N MET A 1 11.93 -23.10 -57.78
CA MET A 1 11.39 -23.61 -56.50
C MET A 1 11.31 -22.44 -55.54
N SER A 2 10.14 -21.81 -55.48
CA SER A 2 9.83 -20.66 -54.62
C SER A 2 8.97 -21.15 -53.46
N TRP A 3 9.49 -21.04 -52.24
CA TRP A 3 8.72 -21.25 -51.02
C TRP A 3 7.73 -20.09 -50.84
N GLN A 4 6.44 -20.39 -50.93
CA GLN A 4 5.38 -19.47 -50.51
C GLN A 4 5.26 -19.55 -48.99
N GLY A 5 5.62 -18.47 -48.30
CA GLY A 5 5.36 -18.28 -46.88
C GLY A 5 3.87 -18.06 -46.64
N GLY A 6 3.23 -18.99 -45.93
CA GLY A 6 1.91 -18.79 -45.35
C GLY A 6 2.00 -17.81 -44.20
N GLY A 7 1.47 -16.61 -44.39
CA GLY A 7 1.29 -15.63 -43.33
C GLY A 7 0.23 -16.11 -42.36
N VAL A 8 0.61 -16.29 -41.09
CA VAL A 8 -0.35 -16.40 -39.99
C VAL A 8 -0.82 -14.99 -39.67
N THR A 9 -1.90 -14.56 -40.30
CA THR A 9 -2.62 -13.34 -39.92
C THR A 9 -3.31 -13.61 -38.59
N ASN A 10 -2.80 -13.01 -37.52
CA ASN A 10 -3.40 -13.03 -36.18
C ASN A 10 -4.62 -12.10 -36.17
N ASP A 11 -5.68 -12.48 -36.88
CA ASP A 11 -6.94 -11.74 -36.93
C ASP A 11 -7.81 -12.21 -35.77
N ARG A 12 -8.10 -11.33 -34.81
CA ARG A 12 -8.94 -11.56 -33.62
C ARG A 12 -10.40 -11.97 -33.93
N ARG A 13 -10.75 -12.16 -35.20
CA ARG A 13 -12.13 -12.28 -35.70
C ARG A 13 -12.67 -13.70 -35.83
N ASP A 14 -11.83 -14.73 -35.64
CA ASP A 14 -12.25 -16.14 -35.78
C ASP A 14 -11.81 -17.01 -34.59
N LEU A 15 -11.94 -16.52 -33.36
CA LEU A 15 -11.84 -17.43 -32.21
C LEU A 15 -13.08 -18.34 -32.22
N PRO A 16 -12.94 -19.68 -32.13
CA PRO A 16 -14.09 -20.56 -32.02
C PRO A 16 -14.98 -20.11 -30.85
N ALA A 17 -16.30 -20.08 -31.03
CA ALA A 17 -17.24 -19.60 -30.01
C ALA A 17 -17.07 -20.30 -28.64
N GLU A 18 -16.60 -21.55 -28.65
CA GLU A 18 -16.24 -22.30 -27.44
C GLU A 18 -15.00 -21.72 -26.74
N LEU A 19 -13.99 -21.28 -27.49
CA LEU A 19 -12.79 -20.64 -26.96
C LEU A 19 -13.09 -19.23 -26.44
N GLU A 20 -13.99 -18.50 -27.11
CA GLU A 20 -14.45 -17.18 -26.64
C GLU A 20 -15.28 -17.32 -25.35
N ALA A 21 -16.17 -18.31 -25.28
CA ALA A 21 -16.93 -18.64 -24.07
C ALA A 21 -16.05 -19.18 -22.94
N GLU A 22 -14.95 -19.86 -23.26
CA GLU A 22 -13.94 -20.34 -22.31
C GLU A 22 -13.05 -19.19 -21.82
N MET A 23 -12.64 -18.28 -22.70
CA MET A 23 -11.88 -17.07 -22.34
C MET A 23 -12.71 -16.12 -21.48
N ALA A 24 -14.01 -15.98 -21.78
CA ALA A 24 -14.95 -15.20 -20.96
C ALA A 24 -15.17 -15.79 -19.56
N ARG A 25 -14.92 -17.09 -19.36
CA ARG A 25 -14.99 -17.72 -18.04
C ARG A 25 -13.73 -17.54 -17.22
N ARG A 26 -12.60 -17.16 -17.82
CA ARG A 26 -11.34 -17.09 -17.08
C ARG A 26 -11.31 -15.89 -16.14
N THR A 27 -10.60 -16.04 -15.02
CA THR A 27 -10.24 -14.92 -14.14
C THR A 27 -9.42 -13.89 -14.92
N PRO A 28 -9.26 -12.65 -14.40
CA PRO A 28 -8.40 -11.65 -15.03
C PRO A 28 -6.95 -12.10 -15.26
N TYR A 29 -6.52 -13.16 -14.57
CA TYR A 29 -5.22 -13.81 -14.73
C TYR A 29 -5.19 -14.94 -15.77
N GLY A 30 -6.26 -15.14 -16.53
CA GLY A 30 -6.34 -16.12 -17.61
C GLY A 30 -6.51 -17.58 -17.14
N LEU A 31 -6.89 -17.80 -15.88
CA LEU A 31 -7.16 -19.12 -15.31
C LEU A 31 -8.65 -19.46 -15.31
N HIS A 32 -8.99 -20.73 -15.50
CA HIS A 32 -10.39 -21.20 -15.38
C HIS A 32 -10.87 -21.02 -13.91
N PRO A 33 -12.15 -20.71 -13.64
CA PRO A 33 -12.67 -20.50 -12.27
C PRO A 33 -12.51 -21.71 -11.35
N GLU A 34 -12.41 -22.90 -11.94
CA GLU A 34 -12.19 -24.17 -11.23
C GLU A 34 -10.70 -24.53 -11.08
N ALA A 35 -9.78 -23.64 -11.49
CA ALA A 35 -8.36 -23.82 -11.24
C ALA A 35 -8.16 -23.99 -9.73
N LYS A 36 -7.52 -25.10 -9.34
CA LYS A 36 -7.26 -25.44 -7.94
C LYS A 36 -6.62 -24.22 -7.27
N THR A 37 -7.22 -23.82 -6.16
CA THR A 37 -7.00 -22.56 -5.43
C THR A 37 -5.53 -22.11 -5.32
N GLY A 38 -4.57 -23.04 -5.18
CA GLY A 38 -3.14 -22.70 -5.08
C GLY A 38 -2.56 -21.93 -6.27
N ALA A 39 -2.96 -22.23 -7.52
CA ALA A 39 -2.44 -21.50 -8.68
C ALA A 39 -3.00 -20.07 -8.79
N LEU A 40 -4.22 -19.84 -8.27
CA LEU A 40 -4.79 -18.50 -8.14
C LEU A 40 -4.08 -17.73 -7.02
N THR A 41 -3.79 -18.38 -5.90
CA THR A 41 -3.05 -17.78 -4.79
C THR A 41 -1.67 -17.27 -5.21
N GLU A 42 -0.86 -18.09 -5.90
CA GLU A 42 0.47 -17.68 -6.36
C GLU A 42 0.44 -16.46 -7.32
N LEU A 43 -0.60 -16.37 -8.18
CA LEU A 43 -0.76 -15.23 -9.09
C LEU A 43 -1.20 -13.97 -8.37
N SER A 44 -2.12 -14.10 -7.41
CA SER A 44 -2.54 -13.01 -6.52
C SER A 44 -1.37 -12.47 -5.69
N GLU A 45 -0.54 -13.36 -5.15
CA GLU A 45 0.69 -12.99 -4.43
C GLU A 45 1.68 -12.26 -5.36
N ALA A 46 1.93 -12.80 -6.55
CA ALA A 46 2.83 -12.16 -7.51
C ALA A 46 2.31 -10.77 -7.96
N ALA A 47 0.99 -10.60 -8.09
CA ALA A 47 0.37 -9.32 -8.39
C ALA A 47 0.47 -8.35 -7.21
N ALA A 48 0.24 -8.80 -5.98
CA ALA A 48 0.45 -8.01 -4.78
C ALA A 48 1.91 -7.53 -4.65
N ASP A 49 2.88 -8.42 -4.86
CA ASP A 49 4.31 -8.09 -4.86
C ASP A 49 4.68 -7.07 -5.93
N ALA A 50 4.13 -7.22 -7.14
CA ALA A 50 4.34 -6.28 -8.22
C ALA A 50 3.75 -4.89 -7.88
N ALA A 51 2.55 -4.84 -7.31
CA ALA A 51 1.92 -3.61 -6.85
C ALA A 51 2.75 -2.93 -5.75
N ARG A 52 3.14 -3.68 -4.70
CA ARG A 52 3.98 -3.19 -3.60
C ARG A 52 5.29 -2.60 -4.11
N ASN A 53 5.99 -3.30 -5.00
CA ASN A 53 7.26 -2.83 -5.58
C ASN A 53 7.09 -1.54 -6.41
N LEU A 54 5.99 -1.40 -7.15
CA LEU A 54 5.70 -0.17 -7.89
C LEU A 54 5.38 1.00 -6.95
N LEU A 55 4.62 0.74 -5.89
CA LEU A 55 4.22 1.74 -4.89
C LEU A 55 5.39 2.21 -4.03
N ASP A 56 6.24 1.29 -3.56
CA ASP A 56 7.49 1.62 -2.85
C ASP A 56 8.39 2.53 -3.71
N LYS A 57 8.55 2.18 -4.99
CA LYS A 57 9.25 3.05 -5.94
C LYS A 57 8.55 4.40 -6.08
N ALA A 58 7.23 4.45 -6.15
CA ALA A 58 6.46 5.69 -6.28
C ALA A 58 6.66 6.59 -5.05
N ALA A 59 6.53 6.07 -3.83
CA ALA A 59 6.82 6.77 -2.58
C ALA A 59 8.24 7.35 -2.59
N SER A 60 9.23 6.54 -2.98
CA SER A 60 10.63 6.96 -3.10
C SER A 60 10.87 8.05 -4.17
N ARG A 61 9.97 8.19 -5.15
CA ARG A 61 10.01 9.29 -6.14
C ARG A 61 9.34 10.55 -5.59
N LEU A 62 8.17 10.41 -4.94
CA LEU A 62 7.46 11.51 -4.29
C LEU A 62 8.32 12.18 -3.20
N ALA A 63 8.97 11.38 -2.35
CA ALA A 63 9.90 11.88 -1.33
C ALA A 63 11.06 12.72 -1.92
N ARG A 64 11.43 12.48 -3.19
CA ARG A 64 12.49 13.23 -3.90
C ARG A 64 11.96 14.34 -4.81
N GLY A 65 10.68 14.68 -4.76
CA GLY A 65 10.03 15.68 -5.63
C GLY A 65 10.02 15.29 -7.11
N GLN A 66 9.89 14.00 -7.40
CA GLN A 66 9.87 13.45 -8.76
C GLN A 66 8.46 13.01 -9.17
N ASP A 67 7.49 13.92 -9.07
CA ASP A 67 6.04 13.70 -9.25
C ASP A 67 5.73 12.99 -10.58
N ASP A 68 6.22 13.52 -11.72
CA ASP A 68 6.03 12.88 -13.04
C ASP A 68 6.49 11.41 -13.09
N ARG A 69 7.54 11.07 -12.34
CA ARG A 69 8.08 9.70 -12.29
C ARG A 69 7.25 8.82 -11.38
N ALA A 70 6.73 9.36 -10.27
CA ALA A 70 5.79 8.67 -9.39
C ALA A 70 4.48 8.38 -10.11
N ASP A 71 3.93 9.36 -10.84
CA ASP A 71 2.68 9.26 -11.57
C ASP A 71 2.69 8.10 -12.58
N ARG A 72 3.81 7.90 -13.29
CA ARG A 72 3.96 6.77 -14.21
C ARG A 72 3.97 5.41 -13.52
N LEU A 73 4.41 5.34 -12.27
CA LEU A 73 4.37 4.11 -11.47
C LEU A 73 2.96 3.87 -10.94
N ILE A 74 2.31 4.92 -10.40
CA ILE A 74 0.92 4.88 -9.92
C ILE A 74 -0.04 4.46 -11.05
N ALA A 75 0.08 5.04 -12.24
CA ALA A 75 -0.75 4.68 -13.38
C ALA A 75 -0.63 3.19 -13.76
N ARG A 76 0.55 2.60 -13.62
CA ARG A 76 0.76 1.15 -13.86
C ARG A 76 0.08 0.29 -12.81
N VAL A 77 0.07 0.76 -11.55
CA VAL A 77 -0.61 0.08 -10.44
C VAL A 77 -2.14 0.18 -10.60
N VAL A 78 -2.66 1.35 -10.97
CA VAL A 78 -4.09 1.58 -11.25
C VAL A 78 -4.58 0.70 -12.41
N ALA A 79 -3.74 0.47 -13.42
CA ALA A 79 -4.07 -0.40 -14.54
C ALA A 79 -4.11 -1.90 -14.20
N MET A 80 -3.72 -2.30 -12.99
CA MET A 80 -3.80 -3.71 -12.56
C MET A 80 -5.26 -4.15 -12.44
N PRO A 81 -5.58 -5.39 -12.86
CA PRO A 81 -6.94 -5.92 -12.78
C PRO A 81 -7.39 -6.08 -11.32
N TYR A 82 -8.70 -6.15 -11.13
CA TYR A 82 -9.28 -6.55 -9.84
C TYR A 82 -8.96 -8.02 -9.58
N ASP A 83 -8.57 -8.32 -8.36
CA ASP A 83 -8.33 -9.70 -7.95
C ASP A 83 -9.59 -10.30 -7.32
N GLU A 84 -10.26 -11.15 -8.08
CA GLU A 84 -11.43 -11.89 -7.61
C GLU A 84 -11.11 -12.93 -6.53
N HIS A 85 -9.87 -13.43 -6.47
CA HIS A 85 -9.46 -14.41 -5.47
C HIS A 85 -9.30 -13.77 -4.10
N TRP A 86 -8.64 -12.61 -4.04
CA TRP A 86 -8.48 -11.85 -2.79
C TRP A 86 -9.60 -10.84 -2.54
N GLY A 87 -10.45 -10.59 -3.54
CA GLY A 87 -11.55 -9.64 -3.46
C GLY A 87 -11.07 -8.19 -3.30
N CYS A 88 -10.00 -7.79 -3.99
CA CYS A 88 -9.43 -6.46 -3.84
C CYS A 88 -8.77 -5.90 -5.10
N TRP A 89 -8.55 -4.59 -5.09
CA TRP A 89 -7.61 -3.94 -5.98
C TRP A 89 -6.23 -3.92 -5.33
N HIS A 90 -5.27 -4.68 -5.85
CA HIS A 90 -3.92 -4.75 -5.26
C HIS A 90 -3.28 -3.38 -5.08
N GLY A 91 -3.51 -2.44 -5.99
CA GLY A 91 -2.97 -1.09 -5.88
C GLY A 91 -3.40 -0.36 -4.61
N THR A 92 -4.70 -0.32 -4.33
CA THR A 92 -5.22 0.36 -3.14
C THR A 92 -4.91 -0.43 -1.88
N ALA A 93 -5.03 -1.75 -1.92
CA ALA A 93 -4.70 -2.64 -0.80
C ALA A 93 -3.22 -2.51 -0.38
N MET A 94 -2.28 -2.58 -1.33
CA MET A 94 -0.85 -2.50 -1.04
C MET A 94 -0.39 -1.08 -0.68
N ALA A 95 -1.10 -0.03 -1.10
CA ALA A 95 -0.78 1.33 -0.67
C ALA A 95 -1.08 1.52 0.82
N GLY A 96 -2.23 1.03 1.29
CA GLY A 96 -2.55 1.00 2.72
C GLY A 96 -1.61 0.10 3.51
N GLN A 97 -1.28 -1.09 2.97
CA GLN A 97 -0.33 -2.01 3.60
C GLN A 97 1.06 -1.38 3.74
N LEU A 98 1.52 -0.62 2.75
CA LEU A 98 2.83 0.03 2.78
C LEU A 98 2.94 1.06 3.92
N LEU A 99 1.88 1.86 4.13
CA LEU A 99 1.82 2.80 5.25
C LEU A 99 1.76 2.07 6.60
N PHE A 100 0.93 1.03 6.70
CA PHE A 100 0.82 0.20 7.90
C PHE A 100 2.17 -0.43 8.26
N ASP A 101 2.80 -1.13 7.31
CA ASP A 101 4.08 -1.81 7.51
C ASP A 101 5.16 -0.82 7.95
N ALA A 102 5.23 0.37 7.32
CA ALA A 102 6.21 1.38 7.70
C ALA A 102 6.04 1.82 9.17
N LEU A 103 4.81 2.11 9.59
CA LEU A 103 4.53 2.56 10.96
C LEU A 103 4.66 1.42 11.99
N SER A 104 4.20 0.21 11.67
CA SER A 104 4.28 -0.92 12.59
C SER A 104 5.73 -1.37 12.78
N THR A 105 6.54 -1.43 11.72
CA THR A 105 7.98 -1.72 11.82
C THR A 105 8.69 -0.71 12.71
N ILE A 106 8.41 0.59 12.56
CA ILE A 106 9.01 1.63 13.41
C ILE A 106 8.58 1.45 14.88
N ALA A 107 7.30 1.17 15.13
CA ALA A 107 6.81 0.92 16.49
C ALA A 107 7.40 -0.35 17.12
N GLU A 108 7.66 -1.38 16.31
CA GLU A 108 8.30 -2.65 16.69
C GLU A 108 9.79 -2.48 17.01
N GLU A 109 10.57 -1.88 16.10
CA GLU A 109 12.00 -1.62 16.28
C GLU A 109 12.27 -0.82 17.57
N TRP A 110 11.39 0.13 17.90
CA TRP A 110 11.50 0.92 19.13
C TRP A 110 11.04 0.18 20.39
N ALA A 111 10.20 -0.86 20.26
CA ALA A 111 9.93 -1.78 21.34
C ALA A 111 11.16 -2.67 21.62
N GLU A 112 11.83 -3.18 20.59
CA GLU A 112 13.08 -3.95 20.73
C GLU A 112 14.18 -3.12 21.40
N ALA A 113 14.32 -1.84 21.03
CA ALA A 113 15.29 -0.92 21.63
C ALA A 113 15.16 -0.73 23.15
N GLN A 114 13.97 -0.98 23.72
CA GLN A 114 13.77 -0.91 25.17
C GLN A 114 14.23 -2.15 25.91
N GLU A 115 14.24 -3.31 25.25
CA GLU A 115 14.73 -4.55 25.83
C GLU A 115 16.26 -4.54 25.97
N SER A 116 16.95 -3.81 25.09
CA SER A 116 18.40 -3.60 25.11
C SER A 116 18.78 -2.12 24.94
N PRO A 117 18.53 -1.26 25.96
CA PRO A 117 18.79 0.18 25.87
C PRO A 117 20.26 0.54 25.61
N GLU A 118 21.19 -0.34 25.98
CA GLU A 118 22.63 -0.19 25.70
C GLU A 118 22.98 -0.23 24.21
N ASP A 119 22.11 -0.83 23.38
CA ASP A 119 22.30 -0.93 21.93
C ASP A 119 21.74 0.30 21.19
N TYR A 120 21.01 1.19 21.88
CA TYR A 120 20.37 2.38 21.31
C TYR A 120 20.70 3.65 22.09
N GLU A 121 21.40 4.60 21.47
CA GLU A 121 21.86 5.85 22.11
C GLU A 121 20.71 6.76 22.59
N SER A 122 19.48 6.53 22.12
CA SER A 122 18.25 7.20 22.58
C SER A 122 17.02 6.43 22.10
N VAL A 123 16.05 6.18 22.99
CA VAL A 123 14.75 5.60 22.62
C VAL A 123 13.84 6.73 22.13
N TYR A 124 13.55 6.75 20.83
CA TYR A 124 12.53 7.62 20.23
C TYR A 124 11.22 6.84 20.12
N TRP A 125 10.10 7.51 20.31
CA TRP A 125 8.78 6.87 20.33
C TRP A 125 7.88 7.40 19.21
N LEU A 126 7.17 6.51 18.52
CA LEU A 126 6.33 6.88 17.38
C LEU A 126 5.20 7.79 17.79
N HIS A 127 4.62 7.59 18.97
CA HIS A 127 3.60 8.48 19.46
C HIS A 127 4.10 9.91 19.66
N GLU A 128 5.39 10.16 19.89
CA GLU A 128 5.92 11.52 19.98
C GLU A 128 5.92 12.19 18.60
N ASP A 129 6.37 11.48 17.57
CA ASP A 129 6.32 11.95 16.18
C ASP A 129 4.88 12.14 15.70
N MET A 130 3.98 11.22 16.03
CA MET A 130 2.57 11.31 15.65
C MET A 130 1.86 12.46 16.37
N ASN A 131 2.27 12.80 17.59
CA ASN A 131 1.78 13.99 18.26
C ASN A 131 2.24 15.29 17.57
N TRP A 132 3.44 15.29 16.98
CA TRP A 132 3.92 16.40 16.17
C TRP A 132 3.23 16.47 14.81
N ALA A 133 2.99 15.32 14.17
CA ALA A 133 2.27 15.21 12.90
C ALA A 133 0.92 15.93 12.91
N VAL A 134 0.17 15.82 14.03
CA VAL A 134 -1.12 16.52 14.26
C VAL A 134 -1.01 18.03 14.02
N ASP A 135 0.13 18.64 14.29
CA ASP A 135 0.32 20.08 14.21
C ASP A 135 0.85 20.55 12.84
N VAL A 136 1.34 19.64 11.99
CA VAL A 136 2.07 19.99 10.75
C VAL A 136 1.53 19.36 9.47
N MET A 137 0.75 18.28 9.56
CA MET A 137 0.18 17.60 8.38
C MET A 137 -1.19 18.16 8.00
N ASP A 138 -1.55 17.98 6.73
CA ASP A 138 -2.87 18.32 6.22
C ASP A 138 -3.99 17.48 6.91
N PRO A 139 -5.16 18.06 7.24
CA PRO A 139 -6.25 17.34 7.91
C PRO A 139 -6.75 16.09 7.16
N ASP A 140 -6.77 16.08 5.83
CA ASP A 140 -7.21 14.91 5.07
C ASP A 140 -6.18 13.77 5.17
N ASN A 141 -4.88 14.11 5.18
CA ASN A 141 -3.80 13.15 5.44
C ASN A 141 -3.86 12.60 6.87
N LEU A 142 -4.13 13.47 7.86
CA LEU A 142 -4.30 13.06 9.26
C LEU A 142 -5.48 12.09 9.44
N ALA A 143 -6.54 12.22 8.66
CA ALA A 143 -7.69 11.31 8.70
C ALA A 143 -7.32 9.87 8.30
N VAL A 144 -6.46 9.70 7.29
CA VAL A 144 -5.96 8.39 6.86
C VAL A 144 -4.90 7.85 7.81
N LEU A 145 -4.04 8.71 8.32
CA LEU A 145 -3.08 8.35 9.37
C LEU A 145 -3.80 7.82 10.61
N ARG A 146 -4.88 8.49 11.04
CA ARG A 146 -5.71 8.07 12.17
C ARG A 146 -6.20 6.63 12.01
N GLU A 147 -6.80 6.27 10.86
CA GLU A 147 -7.30 4.90 10.62
C GLU A 147 -6.17 3.86 10.74
N THR A 148 -4.98 4.21 10.23
CA THR A 148 -3.80 3.33 10.31
C THR A 148 -3.34 3.16 11.74
N LEU A 149 -3.25 4.25 12.52
CA LEU A 149 -2.88 4.21 13.93
C LEU A 149 -3.89 3.44 14.78
N GLU A 150 -5.19 3.61 14.53
CA GLU A 150 -6.25 2.86 15.21
C GLU A 150 -6.11 1.35 14.96
N THR A 151 -5.71 0.95 13.75
CA THR A 151 -5.43 -0.45 13.40
C THR A 151 -4.21 -0.98 14.15
N ILE A 152 -3.09 -0.23 14.15
CA ILE A 152 -1.88 -0.59 14.90
C ILE A 152 -2.16 -0.72 16.40
N VAL A 153 -2.95 0.20 16.98
CA VAL A 153 -3.34 0.15 18.39
C VAL A 153 -4.19 -1.09 18.69
N ALA A 154 -5.13 -1.43 17.81
CA ALA A 154 -5.96 -2.63 17.96
C ALA A 154 -5.11 -3.91 17.94
N ASP A 155 -4.09 -3.95 17.08
CA ASP A 155 -3.22 -5.12 16.88
C ASP A 155 -1.93 -5.06 17.72
N ALA A 156 -1.76 -4.06 18.60
CA ALA A 156 -0.51 -3.78 19.32
C ALA A 156 0.08 -5.00 20.04
N THR A 157 -0.77 -5.88 20.59
CA THR A 157 -0.29 -7.10 21.28
C THR A 157 0.30 -8.12 20.30
N LEU A 158 -0.29 -8.25 19.11
CA LEU A 158 0.19 -9.16 18.06
C LEU A 158 1.50 -8.65 17.43
N LEU A 159 1.61 -7.33 17.34
CA LEU A 159 2.79 -6.61 16.84
C LEU A 159 3.88 -6.45 17.89
N GLY A 160 3.74 -6.97 19.12
CA GLY A 160 4.76 -6.79 20.16
C GLY A 160 4.97 -5.34 20.63
N ILE A 161 4.05 -4.43 20.30
CA ILE A 161 4.12 -3.02 20.66
C ILE A 161 3.83 -2.83 22.16
N SER A 162 4.70 -2.09 22.85
CA SER A 162 4.56 -1.88 24.29
C SER A 162 3.23 -1.19 24.68
N PRO A 163 2.66 -1.45 25.87
CA PRO A 163 1.45 -0.77 26.34
C PRO A 163 1.62 0.76 26.54
N ARG A 164 2.85 1.25 26.64
CA ARG A 164 3.12 2.70 26.67
C ARG A 164 2.95 3.29 25.28
N GLU A 165 3.58 2.68 24.29
CA GLU A 165 3.52 3.13 22.90
C GLU A 165 2.10 3.06 22.36
N SER A 166 1.42 1.94 22.54
CA SER A 166 0.01 1.76 22.15
C SER A 166 -0.90 2.84 22.74
N ARG A 167 -0.73 3.20 24.02
CA ARG A 167 -1.49 4.30 24.65
C ARG A 167 -1.15 5.67 24.07
N GLY A 168 0.12 5.91 23.75
CA GLY A 168 0.57 7.14 23.12
C GLY A 168 -0.03 7.29 21.72
N LEU A 169 0.03 6.24 20.90
CA LEU A 169 -0.53 6.21 19.54
C LEU A 169 -2.05 6.39 19.58
N ALA A 170 -2.75 5.77 20.53
CA ALA A 170 -4.17 5.98 20.74
C ALA A 170 -4.50 7.45 21.05
N ALA A 171 -3.74 8.08 21.94
CA ALA A 171 -3.92 9.49 22.28
C ALA A 171 -3.62 10.43 21.09
N ALA A 172 -2.63 10.11 20.26
CA ALA A 172 -2.36 10.86 19.03
C ALA A 172 -3.51 10.73 18.02
N ALA A 173 -4.01 9.51 17.79
CA ALA A 173 -5.12 9.24 16.88
C ALA A 173 -6.42 9.95 17.32
N GLU A 174 -6.69 10.06 18.62
CA GLU A 174 -7.85 10.78 19.15
C GLU A 174 -7.85 12.28 18.79
N ARG A 175 -6.67 12.89 18.62
CA ARG A 175 -6.51 14.29 18.22
C ARG A 175 -6.68 14.52 16.71
N MET A 176 -6.57 13.47 15.90
CA MET A 176 -6.68 13.54 14.44
C MET A 176 -8.16 13.61 14.01
N PRO A 177 -8.49 14.31 12.92
CA PRO A 177 -9.86 14.33 12.39
C PRO A 177 -10.33 12.92 12.05
N ALA A 178 -11.63 12.67 12.22
CA ALA A 178 -12.23 11.44 11.75
C ALA A 178 -12.17 11.40 10.22
N PRO A 179 -11.92 10.23 9.61
CA PRO A 179 -11.89 10.12 8.16
C PRO A 179 -13.25 10.50 7.55
N SER A 180 -13.24 11.48 6.65
CA SER A 180 -14.41 11.89 5.86
C SER A 180 -14.86 10.77 4.89
N MET A 181 -13.92 9.90 4.52
CA MET A 181 -14.11 8.68 3.75
C MET A 181 -13.51 7.51 4.54
N PRO A 182 -14.30 6.65 5.18
CA PRO A 182 -13.77 5.42 5.73
C PRO A 182 -13.64 4.40 4.61
N LYS A 183 -12.45 3.81 4.52
CA LYS A 183 -12.21 2.37 4.61
C LYS A 183 -10.88 2.04 3.94
N SER A 184 -10.06 1.28 4.66
CA SER A 184 -8.94 0.45 4.20
C SER A 184 -8.97 0.20 2.69
N GLY A 185 -7.82 0.41 2.04
CA GLY A 185 -7.62 0.15 0.61
C GLY A 185 -8.07 -1.23 0.13
N TRP A 186 -8.27 -2.17 1.05
CA TRP A 186 -8.88 -3.49 0.85
C TRP A 186 -10.37 -3.51 0.52
N THR A 187 -11.10 -2.42 0.78
CA THR A 187 -12.57 -2.39 0.69
C THR A 187 -13.09 -1.64 -0.54
N VAL A 188 -12.19 -1.21 -1.42
CA VAL A 188 -12.53 -0.47 -2.62
C VAL A 188 -13.36 -1.38 -3.54
N PRO A 189 -14.60 -0.97 -3.92
CA PRO A 189 -15.49 -1.81 -4.72
C PRO A 189 -14.90 -2.23 -6.07
N PRO A 190 -15.27 -3.39 -6.62
CA PRO A 190 -14.81 -3.84 -7.95
C PRO A 190 -15.28 -2.94 -9.11
N ASP A 191 -16.31 -2.10 -8.92
CA ASP A 191 -16.80 -1.13 -9.89
C ASP A 191 -16.20 0.27 -9.70
N ALA A 192 -15.22 0.43 -8.81
CA ALA A 192 -14.54 1.69 -8.58
C ALA A 192 -13.79 2.19 -9.85
N SER A 193 -14.03 3.45 -10.20
CA SER A 193 -13.34 4.10 -11.32
C SER A 193 -11.81 4.14 -11.12
N GLU A 194 -11.06 4.19 -12.22
CA GLU A 194 -9.61 4.42 -12.18
C GLU A 194 -9.24 5.66 -11.38
N MET A 195 -9.96 6.77 -11.58
CA MET A 195 -9.75 8.03 -10.86
C MET A 195 -9.86 7.84 -9.35
N ARG A 196 -10.86 7.09 -8.87
CA ARG A 196 -11.04 6.83 -7.44
C ARG A 196 -9.93 5.95 -6.87
N ARG A 197 -9.48 4.96 -7.63
CA ARG A 197 -8.38 4.07 -7.22
C ARG A 197 -7.05 4.83 -7.15
N GLU A 198 -6.80 5.70 -8.13
CA GLU A 198 -5.64 6.58 -8.14
C GLU A 198 -5.64 7.55 -6.95
N GLU A 199 -6.77 8.23 -6.71
CA GLU A 199 -6.94 9.14 -5.58
C GLU A 199 -6.61 8.45 -4.26
N MET A 200 -7.13 7.24 -4.04
CA MET A 200 -6.85 6.45 -2.84
C MET A 200 -5.37 6.10 -2.70
N ILE A 201 -4.73 5.65 -3.79
CA ILE A 201 -3.30 5.34 -3.80
C ILE A 201 -2.48 6.58 -3.44
N ARG A 202 -2.80 7.73 -4.04
CA ARG A 202 -2.07 8.99 -3.80
C ARG A 202 -2.16 9.41 -2.34
N ILE A 203 -3.36 9.40 -1.75
CA ILE A 203 -3.52 9.79 -0.34
C ILE A 203 -2.64 8.92 0.57
N TYR A 204 -2.62 7.60 0.40
CA TYR A 204 -1.75 6.73 1.20
C TYR A 204 -0.26 7.03 1.02
N LEU A 205 0.19 7.28 -0.22
CA LEU A 205 1.58 7.59 -0.50
C LEU A 205 1.99 8.97 0.02
N ASP A 206 1.10 9.96 -0.05
CA ASP A 206 1.33 11.31 0.46
C ASP A 206 1.42 11.28 1.99
N VAL A 207 0.52 10.56 2.67
CA VAL A 207 0.58 10.32 4.11
C VAL A 207 1.89 9.65 4.51
N LEU A 208 2.30 8.59 3.78
CA LEU A 208 3.57 7.92 4.03
C LEU A 208 4.75 8.89 3.91
N VAL A 209 4.82 9.68 2.85
CA VAL A 209 5.91 10.64 2.65
C VAL A 209 5.92 11.72 3.71
N ASP A 210 4.76 12.26 4.09
CA ASP A 210 4.64 13.28 5.12
C ASP A 210 5.03 12.74 6.50
N VAL A 211 4.59 11.54 6.85
CA VAL A 211 5.01 10.85 8.08
C VAL A 211 6.52 10.64 8.11
N MET A 212 7.14 10.17 7.03
CA MET A 212 8.58 9.99 6.98
C MET A 212 9.33 11.32 7.16
N ARG A 213 8.82 12.42 6.58
CA ARG A 213 9.36 13.76 6.82
C ARG A 213 9.20 14.21 8.27
N VAL A 214 8.08 13.86 8.89
CA VAL A 214 7.83 14.13 10.31
C VAL A 214 8.92 13.43 11.13
N ILE A 215 9.07 12.13 10.97
CA ILE A 215 10.06 11.34 11.72
C ILE A 215 11.50 11.85 11.50
N ASP A 216 11.86 12.21 10.26
CA ASP A 216 13.18 12.78 9.96
C ASP A 216 13.42 14.13 10.66
N THR A 217 12.37 14.96 10.83
CA THR A 217 12.51 16.33 11.34
C THR A 217 12.34 16.43 12.86
N SER A 218 11.56 15.55 13.49
CA SER A 218 11.42 15.47 14.94
C SER A 218 12.62 14.84 15.64
N GLY A 219 13.45 14.03 14.94
CA GLY A 219 14.60 13.40 15.58
C GLY A 219 15.55 12.48 14.76
N GLY A 220 15.97 12.81 13.53
CA GLY A 220 17.02 12.06 12.79
C GLY A 220 18.05 12.93 12.05
N PRO A 221 19.30 12.45 11.84
CA PRO A 221 20.53 13.17 12.18
C PRO A 221 20.66 14.56 11.53
N GLN A 222 20.64 15.62 12.34
CA GLN A 222 21.34 16.85 11.95
C GLN A 222 22.84 16.60 12.07
N ASP A 223 23.48 16.54 10.90
CA ASP A 223 24.92 16.63 10.70
C ASP A 223 25.56 17.57 11.73
N SER A 224 26.21 16.98 12.73
CA SER A 224 27.24 17.66 13.49
C SER A 224 28.53 17.61 12.67
N LYS A 225 28.74 18.63 11.83
CA LYS A 225 30.07 19.08 11.41
C LYS A 225 30.25 20.56 11.69
#